data_AF-A0A4R4TGR1-F1
#
_entry.id   AF-A0A4R4TGR1-F1
#
_cell.length_a   1.000
_cell.length_b   1.000
_cell.length_c   1.000
_cell.angle_alpha   90.00
_cell.angle_beta   90.00
_cell.angle_gamma   90.00
#
_symmetry.space_group_name_H-M   'P 1'
#
loop_
_entity.id
_entity.type
_entity.pdbx_description
1 polymer ?
#
loop_
_entity_poly.entity_id
_entity_poly.type
_entity_poly.pdbx_seq_one_letter_code
_entity_poly.pdbx_strand_id
1 'polypeptide(L)'
;TLWSYGKLTGVVDWSDTSSGPIAVDIARMRRGLALRYGPKVADRFLSAFDQVSGGYPHDPYWDVRTLLDLLPEDDTRLMDEAEVPLYENYLAPLLAQC
;
A
#
# COMPACT_ATOMS: atom_id res chain seq x y z
N THR A 1 -6.51 13.27 2.65
CA THR A 1 -5.89 14.40 1.91
C THR A 1 -6.94 15.43 1.56
N LEU A 2 -6.54 16.71 1.44
CA LEU A 2 -7.40 17.83 1.04
C LEU A 2 -7.04 18.30 -0.37
N TRP A 3 -8.06 18.57 -1.18
CA TRP A 3 -7.92 18.96 -2.57
C TRP A 3 -8.75 20.20 -2.88
N SER A 4 -8.21 21.10 -3.71
CA SER A 4 -8.92 22.27 -4.21
C SER A 4 -8.57 22.48 -5.68
N TYR A 5 -9.58 22.57 -6.54
CA TYR A 5 -9.43 22.72 -7.99
C TYR A 5 -8.46 21.71 -8.63
N GLY A 6 -8.53 20.44 -8.20
CA GLY A 6 -7.67 19.37 -8.70
C GLY A 6 -6.22 19.40 -8.21
N LYS A 7 -5.88 20.30 -7.28
CA LYS A 7 -4.55 20.36 -6.66
C LYS A 7 -4.62 19.86 -5.22
N LEU A 8 -3.63 19.07 -4.83
CA LEU A 8 -3.43 18.68 -3.44
C LEU A 8 -3.03 19.93 -2.64
N THR A 9 -3.81 20.25 -1.60
CA THR A 9 -3.57 21.42 -0.74
C THR A 9 -3.21 21.05 0.70
N GLY A 10 -3.40 19.79 1.10
CA GLY A 10 -3.02 19.34 2.43
C GLY A 10 -2.98 17.82 2.58
N VAL A 11 -2.04 17.35 3.39
CA VAL A 11 -2.00 15.99 3.92
C VAL A 11 -2.46 16.06 5.37
N VAL A 12 -3.44 15.24 5.73
CA VAL A 12 -4.12 15.22 7.04
C VAL A 12 -4.03 13.80 7.62
N ASP A 13 -4.63 13.57 8.78
CA ASP A 13 -4.67 12.27 9.46
C ASP A 13 -3.30 11.76 9.94
N TRP A 14 -2.49 12.65 10.51
CA TRP A 14 -1.15 12.36 11.04
C TRP A 14 -1.13 11.62 12.38
N SER A 15 -2.28 11.13 12.88
CA SER A 15 -2.37 10.48 14.20
C SER A 15 -1.46 9.25 14.32
N ASP A 16 -1.24 8.54 13.22
CA ASP A 16 -0.43 7.31 13.16
C ASP A 16 0.97 7.56 12.57
N THR A 17 1.42 8.82 12.50
CA THR A 17 2.73 9.15 11.94
C THR A 17 3.85 8.59 12.81
N SER A 18 4.89 8.06 12.17
CA SER A 18 6.06 7.54 12.85
C SER A 18 7.33 7.79 12.02
N SER A 19 8.49 7.44 12.58
CA SER A 19 9.76 7.43 11.86
C SER A 19 10.15 5.99 11.56
N GLY A 20 10.42 5.69 10.30
CA GLY A 20 10.71 4.33 9.86
C GLY A 20 11.14 4.25 8.40
N PRO A 21 11.28 3.03 7.85
CA PRO A 21 11.63 2.85 6.45
C PRO A 21 10.55 3.42 5.55
N ILE A 22 10.94 4.24 4.56
CA ILE A 22 10.03 4.77 3.53
C ILE A 22 9.21 3.67 2.84
N ALA A 23 9.76 2.46 2.78
CA ALA A 23 9.11 1.30 2.19
C ALA A 23 7.77 0.94 2.85
N VAL A 24 7.58 1.29 4.13
CA VAL A 24 6.30 1.10 4.83
C VAL A 24 5.21 1.97 4.20
N ASP A 25 5.50 3.24 3.92
CA ASP A 25 4.56 4.16 3.30
C ASP A 25 4.26 3.75 1.85
N ILE A 26 5.27 3.33 1.10
CA ILE A 26 5.12 2.86 -0.28
C ILE A 26 4.25 1.60 -0.34
N ALA A 27 4.53 0.61 0.51
CA ALA A 27 3.75 -0.63 0.55
C ALA A 27 2.30 -0.37 0.98
N ARG A 28 2.07 0.48 1.99
CA ARG A 28 0.72 0.85 2.43
C ARG A 28 -0.07 1.56 1.33
N MET A 29 0.59 2.45 0.57
CA MET A 29 -0.02 3.13 -0.57
C MET A 29 -0.34 2.16 -1.72
N ARG A 30 0.60 1.27 -2.07
CA ARG A 30 0.38 0.23 -3.08
C ARG A 30 -0.78 -0.69 -2.71
N ARG A 31 -0.82 -1.19 -1.47
CA ARG A 31 -1.92 -2.02 -0.96
C ARG A 31 -3.27 -1.32 -1.09
N GLY A 32 -3.39 -0.07 -0.65
CA GLY A 32 -4.64 0.68 -0.73
C GLY A 32 -5.10 0.94 -2.17
N LEU A 33 -4.17 1.23 -3.08
CA LEU A 33 -4.48 1.39 -4.51
C LEU A 33 -4.86 0.07 -5.17
N ALA A 34 -4.18 -1.03 -4.84
CA ALA A 34 -4.48 -2.35 -5.37
C ALA A 34 -5.88 -2.79 -4.95
N LEU A 35 -6.23 -2.60 -3.68
CA LEU A 35 -7.55 -2.96 -3.15
C LEU A 35 -8.67 -2.15 -3.82
N ARG A 36 -8.47 -0.85 -4.02
CA ARG A 36 -9.52 0.05 -4.52
C ARG A 36 -9.63 0.10 -6.05
N TYR A 37 -8.52 -0.07 -6.76
CA TYR A 37 -8.44 0.16 -8.21
C TYR A 37 -7.71 -0.95 -8.98
N GLY A 38 -7.27 -2.01 -8.29
CA GLY A 38 -6.60 -3.17 -8.87
C GLY A 38 -5.06 -3.05 -8.89
N PRO A 39 -4.33 -4.19 -8.96
CA PRO A 39 -2.87 -4.24 -8.84
C PRO A 39 -2.12 -3.35 -9.84
N LYS A 40 -2.64 -3.21 -11.06
CA LYS A 40 -2.02 -2.36 -12.11
C LYS A 40 -1.89 -0.89 -11.68
N VAL A 41 -2.80 -0.38 -10.85
CA VAL A 41 -2.72 1.00 -10.35
C VAL A 41 -1.63 1.13 -9.29
N ALA A 42 -1.43 0.10 -8.45
CA ALA A 42 -0.32 0.05 -7.52
C ALA A 42 1.05 0.02 -8.23
N ASP A 43 1.16 -0.71 -9.35
CA ASP A 43 2.39 -0.75 -10.16
C ASP A 43 2.67 0.58 -10.84
N ARG A 44 1.62 1.24 -11.35
CA ARG A 44 1.73 2.59 -11.92
C ARG A 44 2.19 3.61 -10.86
N PHE A 45 1.67 3.52 -9.65
CA PHE A 45 2.13 4.35 -8.54
C PHE A 45 3.62 4.10 -8.24
N LEU A 46 4.04 2.83 -8.14
CA LEU A 46 5.43 2.50 -7.85
C LEU A 46 6.38 3.06 -8.93
N SER A 47 6.01 2.91 -10.21
CA SER A 47 6.79 3.47 -11.31
C SER A 47 6.85 5.00 -11.27
N ALA A 48 5.74 5.67 -10.96
CA ALA A 48 5.73 7.13 -10.82
C ALA A 48 6.57 7.61 -9.63
N PHE A 49 6.53 6.87 -8.51
CA PHE A 49 7.33 7.15 -7.34
C PHE A 49 8.83 7.01 -7.64
N ASP A 50 9.22 5.90 -8.25
CA ASP A 50 10.60 5.63 -8.66
C ASP A 50 11.20 6.75 -9.53
N GLN A 51 10.40 7.23 -10.50
CA GLN A 51 10.78 8.34 -11.39
C GLN A 51 11.07 9.65 -10.66
N VAL A 52 10.38 9.93 -9.55
CA VAL A 52 10.57 11.18 -8.78
C VAL A 52 11.55 11.03 -7.63
N SER A 53 11.70 9.83 -7.06
CA SER A 53 12.61 9.54 -5.96
C SER A 53 14.04 9.25 -6.42
N GLY A 54 14.23 8.94 -7.71
CA GLY A 54 15.55 8.73 -8.32
C GLY A 54 16.10 7.31 -8.14
N GLY A 55 15.28 6.28 -8.37
CA GLY A 55 15.73 4.88 -8.33
C GLY A 55 15.42 4.18 -7.02
N TYR A 56 14.16 4.19 -6.58
CA TYR A 56 13.73 3.50 -5.36
C TYR A 56 13.77 1.97 -5.55
N PRO A 57 14.64 1.24 -4.83
CA PRO A 57 14.76 -0.21 -4.96
C PRO A 57 13.65 -0.88 -4.15
N HIS A 58 12.48 -1.05 -4.78
CA HIS A 58 11.35 -1.72 -4.15
C HIS A 58 11.62 -3.20 -3.92
N ASP A 59 11.36 -3.66 -2.70
CA ASP A 59 11.42 -5.07 -2.32
C ASP A 59 9.98 -5.58 -2.05
N PRO A 60 9.49 -6.61 -2.78
CA PRO A 60 8.18 -7.22 -2.57
C PRO A 60 7.90 -7.65 -1.13
N TYR A 61 8.94 -7.91 -0.34
CA TYR A 61 8.83 -8.15 1.11
C TYR A 61 7.94 -7.12 1.81
N TRP A 62 8.06 -5.84 1.46
CA TRP A 62 7.29 -4.78 2.13
C TRP A 62 5.80 -4.84 1.81
N ASP A 63 5.42 -5.26 0.60
CA ASP A 63 4.01 -5.45 0.22
C ASP A 63 3.37 -6.62 0.98
N VAL A 64 4.13 -7.70 1.16
CA VAL A 64 3.68 -8.84 1.97
C VAL A 64 3.59 -8.42 3.44
N ARG A 65 4.62 -7.75 3.97
CA ARG A 65 4.67 -7.32 5.36
C ARG A 65 3.51 -6.38 5.72
N THR A 66 3.14 -5.44 4.85
CA THR A 66 2.03 -4.51 5.12
C THR A 66 0.67 -5.22 5.16
N LEU A 67 0.51 -6.36 4.51
CA LEU A 67 -0.70 -7.17 4.62
C LEU A 67 -0.75 -7.95 5.92
N LEU A 68 0.40 -8.44 6.39
CA LEU A 68 0.48 -9.05 7.71
C LEU A 68 0.09 -8.07 8.84
N ASP A 69 0.27 -6.76 8.66
CA ASP A 69 -0.23 -5.73 9.61
C ASP A 69 -1.76 -5.63 9.68
N LEU A 70 -2.49 -6.24 8.74
CA LEU A 70 -3.94 -6.31 8.78
C LEU A 70 -4.45 -7.52 9.54
N LEU A 71 -3.61 -8.54 9.72
CA LEU A 71 -4.04 -9.75 10.39
C LEU A 71 -4.43 -9.42 11.84
N PRO A 72 -5.59 -9.91 12.31
CA PRO A 72 -5.99 -9.75 13.68
C PRO A 72 -4.91 -10.30 14.63
N GLU A 73 -4.44 -9.48 15.57
CA GLU A 73 -3.70 -9.97 16.72
C GLU A 73 -4.65 -10.65 17.73
N ASP A 74 -5.94 -10.31 17.67
CA ASP A 74 -7.04 -10.88 18.43
C ASP A 74 -8.35 -10.92 17.60
N ASP A 75 -9.39 -11.59 18.10
CA ASP A 75 -10.67 -11.78 17.38
C ASP A 75 -11.45 -10.47 17.12
N THR A 76 -10.96 -9.30 17.55
CA THR A 76 -11.69 -8.03 17.45
C THR A 76 -11.42 -7.27 16.15
N ARG A 77 -10.36 -7.61 15.43
CA ARG A 77 -9.94 -6.91 14.20
C ARG A 77 -9.96 -7.81 12.98
N LEU A 78 -11.16 -8.24 12.59
CA LEU A 78 -11.35 -9.10 11.42
C LEU A 78 -11.16 -8.30 10.12
N MET A 79 -10.45 -8.91 9.17
CA MET A 79 -10.47 -8.45 7.78
C MET A 79 -11.87 -8.72 7.20
N ASP A 80 -12.38 -7.80 6.40
CA ASP A 80 -13.65 -8.01 5.70
C ASP A 80 -13.48 -9.17 4.71
N GLU A 81 -14.31 -10.20 4.84
CA GLU A 81 -14.28 -11.40 4.00
C GLU A 81 -14.45 -11.05 2.51
N ALA A 82 -15.17 -9.97 2.20
CA ALA A 82 -15.32 -9.47 0.83
C ALA A 82 -14.02 -8.91 0.24
N GLU A 83 -13.07 -8.46 1.08
CA GLU A 83 -11.78 -7.94 0.65
C GLU A 83 -10.72 -9.04 0.44
N VAL A 84 -10.90 -10.22 1.05
CA VAL A 84 -9.93 -11.32 0.99
C VAL A 84 -9.52 -11.68 -0.45
N PRO A 85 -10.45 -11.89 -1.40
CA PRO A 85 -10.05 -12.20 -2.79
C PRO A 85 -9.26 -11.09 -3.47
N LEU A 86 -9.45 -9.83 -3.05
CA LEU A 86 -8.69 -8.70 -3.60
C LEU A 86 -7.24 -8.71 -3.09
N TYR A 87 -7.05 -9.04 -1.81
CA TYR A 87 -5.71 -9.23 -1.25
C TYR A 87 -5.00 -10.45 -1.82
N GLU A 88 -5.69 -11.55 -2.05
CA GLU A 88 -5.13 -12.73 -2.73
C GLU A 88 -4.67 -12.41 -4.15
N ASN A 89 -5.51 -11.71 -4.92
CA ASN A 89 -5.16 -11.25 -6.27
C ASN A 89 -3.95 -10.30 -6.29
N TYR A 90 -3.79 -9.48 -5.24
CA TYR A 90 -2.62 -8.62 -5.10
C TYR A 90 -1.35 -9.39 -4.70
N LEU A 91 -1.47 -10.38 -3.81
CA LEU A 91 -0.35 -11.18 -3.29
C LEU A 91 0.19 -12.20 -4.29
N ALA A 92 -0.68 -12.87 -5.05
CA ALA A 92 -0.30 -13.95 -5.95
C ALA A 92 0.91 -13.62 -6.86
N PRO A 93 0.97 -12.47 -7.56
CA PRO A 93 2.12 -12.14 -8.39
C PRO A 93 3.37 -11.75 -7.60
N LEU A 94 3.22 -11.23 -6.38
CA LEU A 94 4.34 -10.82 -5.52
C LEU A 94 5.09 -12.05 -4.98
N LEU A 95 4.33 -13.05 -4.52
CA LEU A 95 4.90 -14.30 -4.01
C LEU A 95 5.58 -15.14 -5.10
N ALA A 96 5.16 -15.00 -6.36
CA ALA A 96 5.80 -15.65 -7.49
C ALA A 96 7.18 -15.05 -7.88
N GLN A 97 7.53 -13.89 -7.31
CA GLN A 97 8.78 -13.17 -7.57
C GLN A 97 9.79 -13.32 -6.42
N CYS A 98 9.40 -14.00 -5.34
CA CYS A 98 10.24 -14.29 -4.17
C CYS A 98 11.05 -15.58 -4.33
#